data_AF-A0A957ZH59-F1
#
_entry.id   AF-A0A957ZH59-F1
#
_cell.length_a   1.000
_cell.length_b   1.000
_cell.length_c   1.000
_cell.angle_alpha   90.00
_cell.angle_beta   90.00
_cell.angle_gamma   90.00
#
_symmetry.space_group_name_H-M   'P 1'
#
loop_
_entity.id
_entity.type
_entity.pdbx_description
1 polymer ?
#
loop_
_entity_poly.entity_id
_entity_poly.type
_entity_poly.pdbx_seq_one_letter_code
_entity_poly.pdbx_strand_id
1 'polypeptide(L)'
;MSLPQPWRKTTQHLMPARRQETAPGQYNIYPSLNLGPGRIEGGFAALARQLAGARQITIDGYPGVIWADFRERLHTELHALGVRVHWIDAAAAMKTPAALDALLAPYLGGDDPIFGFRFPGELADFFDRAALSALQPDGTADLSIVYGCGAALAGWQGHLVYVDVPKNEIQFRQRAGSVTCLGAAQPLDPKPAYKRSYFIDWVAANRHKLALHERIDWIVDGQRPEEITFARGQTIRSGLEAMAHSFFRVRPWFEPGPWGGQWIRRRMPQLAQDVPNYAWSFELIVPENGLV
;
A
#
# COMPACT_ATOMS: atom_id res chain seq x y z
N MET A 1 -5.78 -11.78 15.83
CA MET A 1 -4.78 -11.65 14.75
C MET A 1 -5.43 -12.06 13.44
N SER A 2 -5.77 -11.05 12.65
CA SER A 2 -6.52 -11.17 11.38
C SER A 2 -5.60 -11.29 10.15
N LEU A 3 -4.28 -11.39 10.35
CA LEU A 3 -3.32 -11.56 9.25
C LEU A 3 -3.43 -12.99 8.67
N PRO A 4 -3.77 -13.15 7.37
CA PRO A 4 -3.84 -14.48 6.76
C PRO A 4 -2.50 -15.23 6.78
N GLN A 5 -2.53 -16.56 6.73
CA GLN A 5 -1.31 -17.38 6.64
C GLN A 5 -1.43 -18.41 5.51
N PRO A 6 -0.58 -18.33 4.45
CA PRO A 6 0.38 -17.26 4.20
C PRO A 6 -0.30 -15.96 3.77
N TRP A 7 0.16 -14.80 4.23
CA TRP A 7 -0.33 -13.49 3.73
C TRP A 7 0.41 -13.03 2.46
N ARG A 8 1.52 -13.66 2.12
CA ARG A 8 2.33 -13.37 0.92
C ARG A 8 2.84 -14.67 0.29
N LYS A 9 2.88 -14.74 -1.04
CA LYS A 9 3.42 -15.89 -1.79
C LYS A 9 4.61 -15.44 -2.64
N THR A 10 5.79 -15.52 -2.04
CA THR A 10 7.07 -15.10 -2.63
C THR A 10 8.23 -15.73 -1.88
N THR A 11 9.38 -15.90 -2.53
CA THR A 11 10.67 -16.18 -1.87
C THR A 11 11.39 -14.88 -1.50
N GLN A 12 10.93 -13.73 -2.00
CA GLN A 12 11.58 -12.45 -1.73
C GLN A 12 11.37 -12.00 -0.29
N HIS A 13 12.47 -11.60 0.36
CA HIS A 13 12.45 -11.05 1.69
C HIS A 13 11.77 -9.67 1.74
N LEU A 14 11.18 -9.37 2.90
CA LEU A 14 10.79 -8.01 3.25
C LEU A 14 12.01 -7.09 3.23
N MET A 15 11.79 -5.83 2.87
CA MET A 15 12.80 -4.81 3.15
C MET A 15 12.87 -4.65 4.67
N PRO A 16 14.07 -4.63 5.28
CA PRO A 16 14.21 -4.35 6.70
C PRO A 16 13.59 -2.99 7.06
N ALA A 17 12.88 -2.90 8.19
CA ALA A 17 12.31 -1.64 8.66
C ALA A 17 13.38 -0.60 9.03
N ARG A 18 14.58 -1.08 9.37
CA ARG A 18 15.74 -0.24 9.68
C ARG A 18 16.79 -0.41 8.60
N ARG A 19 17.25 0.73 8.07
CA ARG A 19 18.37 0.78 7.13
C ARG A 19 19.58 0.10 7.75
N GLN A 20 20.19 -0.81 7.00
CA GLN A 20 21.50 -1.37 7.31
C GLN A 20 22.56 -0.63 6.51
N GLU A 21 23.67 -0.28 7.16
CA GLU A 21 24.81 0.30 6.46
C GLU A 21 25.46 -0.73 5.55
N THR A 22 25.70 -0.34 4.30
CA THR A 22 26.42 -1.18 3.35
C THR A 22 27.89 -0.80 3.38
N ALA A 23 28.77 -1.79 3.53
CA ALA A 23 30.20 -1.57 3.56
C ALA A 23 30.70 -0.91 2.25
N PRO A 24 31.74 -0.06 2.31
CA PRO A 24 32.34 0.53 1.11
C PRO A 24 32.68 -0.52 0.05
N GLY A 25 32.35 -0.23 -1.22
CA GLY A 25 32.59 -1.14 -2.35
C GLY A 25 31.58 -2.28 -2.49
N GLN A 26 30.60 -2.43 -1.59
CA GLN A 26 29.48 -3.34 -1.76
C GLN A 26 28.28 -2.63 -2.37
N TYR A 27 27.53 -3.35 -3.21
CA TYR A 27 26.33 -2.83 -3.83
C TYR A 27 25.19 -2.76 -2.81
N ASN A 28 24.70 -1.55 -2.53
CA ASN A 28 23.53 -1.34 -1.68
C ASN A 28 22.24 -1.68 -2.46
N ILE A 29 21.59 -2.79 -2.09
CA ILE A 29 20.30 -3.22 -2.67
C ILE A 29 19.08 -2.51 -2.07
N TYR A 30 19.28 -1.69 -1.03
CA TYR A 30 18.26 -0.87 -0.37
C TYR A 30 18.69 0.61 -0.35
N PRO A 31 18.84 1.27 -1.51
CA PRO A 31 19.08 2.71 -1.55
C PRO A 31 17.93 3.44 -0.84
N SER A 32 18.28 4.41 0.01
CA SER A 32 17.32 5.19 0.77
C SER A 32 17.82 6.62 0.96
N LEU A 33 16.87 7.56 1.07
CA LEU A 33 17.13 8.94 1.45
C LEU A 33 16.99 9.08 2.97
N ASN A 34 17.92 9.78 3.61
CA ASN A 34 17.82 10.09 5.03
C ASN A 34 16.93 11.34 5.24
N LEU A 35 15.84 11.21 6.01
CA LEU A 35 14.95 12.33 6.37
C LEU A 35 15.41 13.10 7.61
N GLY A 36 16.49 12.66 8.27
CA GLY A 36 16.97 13.18 9.54
C GLY A 36 16.47 12.38 10.75
N PRO A 37 17.09 12.59 11.93
CA PRO A 37 16.77 11.83 13.14
C PRO A 37 15.34 12.11 13.64
N GLY A 38 14.67 11.07 14.15
CA GLY A 38 13.35 11.17 14.78
C GLY A 38 12.19 11.49 13.83
N ARG A 39 12.41 11.42 12.51
CA ARG A 39 11.38 11.76 11.50
C ARG A 39 10.53 10.58 11.05
N ILE A 40 10.96 9.35 11.36
CA ILE A 40 10.26 8.10 11.07
C ILE A 40 10.02 7.39 12.40
N GLU A 41 8.77 7.08 12.69
CA GLU A 41 8.35 6.32 13.85
C GLU A 41 7.92 4.90 13.44
N GLY A 42 7.90 3.98 14.39
CA GLY A 42 7.59 2.57 14.14
C GLY A 42 6.56 2.00 15.13
N GLY A 43 5.69 1.14 14.61
CA GLY A 43 4.71 0.37 15.37
C GLY A 43 3.36 1.07 15.59
N PHE A 44 2.33 0.25 15.81
CA PHE A 44 0.96 0.72 16.04
C PHE A 44 0.80 1.52 17.33
N ALA A 45 1.55 1.19 18.39
CA ALA A 45 1.51 1.95 19.65
C ALA A 45 1.93 3.43 19.45
N ALA A 46 2.94 3.67 18.61
CA ALA A 46 3.37 5.02 18.27
C ALA A 46 2.29 5.74 17.43
N LEU A 47 1.75 5.06 16.41
CA LEU A 47 0.68 5.62 15.60
C LEU A 47 -0.57 5.96 16.43
N ALA A 48 -1.00 5.05 17.31
CA ALA A 48 -2.15 5.25 18.18
C ALA A 48 -1.99 6.50 19.06
N ARG A 49 -0.80 6.75 19.62
CA ARG A 49 -0.53 7.98 20.39
C ARG A 49 -0.65 9.26 19.56
N GLN A 50 -0.29 9.22 18.27
CA GLN A 50 -0.47 10.38 17.37
C GLN A 50 -1.95 10.64 17.04
N LEU A 51 -2.79 9.61 17.15
CA LEU A 51 -4.19 9.62 16.70
C LEU A 51 -5.21 9.77 17.84
N ALA A 52 -4.87 9.34 19.05
CA ALA A 52 -5.79 9.23 20.20
C ALA A 52 -6.50 10.54 20.60
N GLY A 53 -5.89 11.70 20.32
CA GLY A 53 -6.47 13.02 20.64
C GLY A 53 -7.43 13.58 19.58
N ALA A 54 -7.57 12.92 18.43
CA ALA A 54 -8.45 13.38 17.37
C ALA A 54 -9.88 12.88 17.57
N ARG A 55 -10.87 13.66 17.14
CA ARG A 55 -12.28 13.24 17.12
C ARG A 55 -12.64 12.44 15.87
N GLN A 56 -11.99 12.75 14.75
CA GLN A 56 -12.25 12.15 13.45
C GLN A 56 -10.92 11.86 12.75
N ILE A 57 -10.79 10.66 12.19
CA ILE A 57 -9.65 10.28 11.37
C ILE A 57 -10.15 9.57 10.12
N THR A 58 -9.53 9.87 9.00
CA THR A 58 -9.63 9.09 7.78
C THR A 58 -8.34 8.29 7.60
N ILE A 59 -8.46 6.97 7.47
CA ILE A 59 -7.36 6.08 7.10
C ILE A 59 -7.60 5.57 5.69
N ASP A 60 -7.13 6.34 4.70
CA ASP A 60 -7.12 5.91 3.31
C ASP A 60 -5.88 5.06 3.03
N GLY A 61 -5.83 4.38 1.90
CA GLY A 61 -4.66 3.61 1.53
C GLY A 61 -4.71 3.05 0.12
N TYR A 62 -3.56 2.54 -0.29
CA TYR A 62 -3.39 1.95 -1.61
C TYR A 62 -4.04 0.56 -1.68
N PRO A 63 -4.44 0.06 -2.88
CA PRO A 63 -4.82 -1.34 -3.04
C PRO A 63 -3.80 -2.31 -2.43
N GLY A 64 -4.27 -3.42 -1.85
CA GLY A 64 -3.41 -4.44 -1.26
C GLY A 64 -3.02 -4.23 0.21
N VAL A 65 -3.52 -3.18 0.87
CA VAL A 65 -3.51 -3.09 2.35
C VAL A 65 -4.38 -4.21 2.94
N ILE A 66 -3.89 -4.91 3.96
CA ILE A 66 -4.64 -5.93 4.70
C ILE A 66 -5.42 -5.23 5.82
N TRP A 67 -6.56 -4.63 5.45
CA TRP A 67 -7.31 -3.71 6.33
C TRP A 67 -7.77 -4.34 7.65
N ALA A 68 -8.21 -5.61 7.63
CA ALA A 68 -8.66 -6.30 8.85
C ALA A 68 -7.55 -6.36 9.92
N ASP A 69 -6.33 -6.74 9.52
CA ASP A 69 -5.18 -6.81 10.43
C ASP A 69 -4.73 -5.42 10.89
N PHE A 70 -4.64 -4.46 9.97
CA PHE A 70 -4.28 -3.07 10.30
C PHE A 70 -5.25 -2.45 11.31
N ARG A 71 -6.56 -2.59 11.06
CA ARG A 71 -7.63 -2.07 11.92
C ARG A 71 -7.62 -2.76 13.29
N GLU A 72 -7.47 -4.09 13.34
CA GLU A 72 -7.39 -4.82 14.62
C GLU A 72 -6.22 -4.33 15.48
N ARG A 73 -5.01 -4.24 14.90
CA ARG A 73 -3.80 -3.82 15.63
C ARG A 73 -3.91 -2.38 16.12
N LEU A 74 -4.34 -1.45 15.26
CA LEU A 74 -4.52 -0.06 15.67
C LEU A 74 -5.64 0.07 16.72
N HIS A 75 -6.71 -0.71 16.61
CA HIS A 75 -7.77 -0.73 17.61
C HIS A 75 -7.27 -1.20 18.97
N THR A 76 -6.45 -2.27 19.02
CA THR A 76 -5.83 -2.75 20.27
C THR A 76 -5.04 -1.65 20.97
N GLU A 77 -4.21 -0.92 20.23
CA GLU A 77 -3.37 0.14 20.80
C GLU A 77 -4.18 1.37 21.22
N LEU A 78 -5.20 1.78 20.44
CA LEU A 78 -6.11 2.87 20.84
C LEU A 78 -6.93 2.50 22.07
N HIS A 79 -7.39 1.24 22.16
CA HIS A 79 -8.11 0.74 23.32
C HIS A 79 -7.20 0.69 24.56
N ALA A 80 -5.93 0.31 24.41
CA ALA A 80 -4.95 0.35 25.51
C ALA A 80 -4.70 1.77 26.04
N LEU A 81 -4.91 2.80 25.21
CA LEU A 81 -4.91 4.21 25.60
C LEU A 81 -6.25 4.70 26.20
N GLY A 82 -7.25 3.83 26.33
CA GLY A 82 -8.57 4.16 26.89
C GLY A 82 -9.52 4.86 25.93
N VAL A 83 -9.23 4.87 24.62
CA VAL A 83 -10.06 5.54 23.60
C VAL A 83 -11.17 4.61 23.11
N ARG A 84 -12.44 5.04 23.22
CA ARG A 84 -13.56 4.32 22.58
C ARG A 84 -13.66 4.71 21.12
N VAL A 85 -13.31 3.77 20.25
CA VAL A 85 -13.22 4.00 18.79
C VAL A 85 -14.44 3.46 18.07
N HIS A 86 -15.07 4.29 17.24
CA HIS A 86 -16.06 3.86 16.26
C HIS A 86 -15.39 3.68 14.89
N TRP A 87 -15.49 2.49 14.31
CA TRP A 87 -14.87 2.14 13.03
C TRP A 87 -15.89 2.02 11.92
N ILE A 88 -15.63 2.64 10.78
CA ILE A 88 -16.47 2.59 9.58
C ILE A 88 -15.62 2.14 8.40
N ASP A 89 -15.99 1.01 7.80
CA ASP A 89 -15.32 0.49 6.61
C ASP A 89 -15.89 1.15 5.34
N ALA A 90 -15.04 1.86 4.60
CA ALA A 90 -15.40 2.50 3.34
C ALA A 90 -15.82 1.48 2.26
N ALA A 91 -15.40 0.22 2.38
CA ALA A 91 -15.83 -0.85 1.48
C ALA A 91 -17.36 -1.05 1.49
N ALA A 92 -18.05 -0.67 2.58
CA ALA A 92 -19.51 -0.71 2.66
C ALA A 92 -20.20 0.21 1.63
N ALA A 93 -19.50 1.21 1.10
CA ALA A 93 -20.00 2.10 0.06
C ALA A 93 -19.52 1.73 -1.36
N MET A 94 -18.75 0.64 -1.53
CA MET A 94 -18.36 0.20 -2.87
C MET A 94 -19.56 -0.32 -3.66
N LYS A 95 -19.52 -0.13 -4.98
CA LYS A 95 -20.45 -0.78 -5.89
C LYS A 95 -20.31 -2.30 -5.76
N THR A 96 -21.38 -3.02 -6.08
CA THR A 96 -21.36 -4.48 -6.05
C THR A 96 -20.31 -5.05 -7.01
N PRO A 97 -19.76 -6.25 -6.74
CA PRO A 97 -18.80 -6.89 -7.63
C PRO A 97 -19.28 -6.95 -9.09
N ALA A 98 -20.54 -7.31 -9.32
CA ALA A 98 -21.12 -7.36 -10.67
C ALA A 98 -21.18 -5.98 -11.36
N ALA A 99 -21.50 -4.91 -10.63
CA ALA A 99 -21.51 -3.56 -11.18
C ALA A 99 -20.09 -3.07 -11.49
N LEU A 100 -19.10 -3.42 -10.67
CA LEU A 100 -17.70 -3.13 -10.94
C LEU A 100 -17.18 -3.93 -12.12
N ASP A 101 -17.48 -5.22 -12.21
CA ASP A 101 -17.05 -6.05 -13.34
C ASP A 101 -17.62 -5.49 -14.66
N ALA A 102 -18.88 -5.06 -14.68
CA ALA A 102 -19.47 -4.37 -15.84
C ALA A 102 -18.80 -3.03 -16.16
N LEU A 103 -18.51 -2.21 -15.15
CA LEU A 103 -17.80 -0.93 -15.30
C LEU A 103 -16.39 -1.12 -15.89
N LEU A 104 -15.70 -2.19 -15.45
CA LEU A 104 -14.28 -2.41 -15.73
C LEU A 104 -14.03 -3.26 -16.98
N ALA A 105 -15.00 -4.07 -17.41
CA ALA A 105 -14.87 -4.97 -18.56
C ALA A 105 -14.30 -4.32 -19.84
N PRO A 106 -14.70 -3.11 -20.25
CA PRO A 106 -14.17 -2.47 -21.46
C PRO A 106 -12.64 -2.23 -21.41
N TYR A 107 -12.06 -2.16 -20.22
CA TYR A 107 -10.65 -1.85 -19.99
C TYR A 107 -9.79 -3.09 -19.77
N LEU A 108 -10.40 -4.26 -19.63
CA LEU A 108 -9.70 -5.53 -19.45
C LEU A 108 -9.24 -6.14 -20.78
N GLY A 109 -9.52 -5.54 -21.95
CA GLY A 109 -9.01 -6.02 -23.24
C GLY A 109 -9.60 -7.36 -23.71
N GLY A 110 -10.77 -7.74 -23.19
CA GLY A 110 -11.46 -8.99 -23.56
C GLY A 110 -10.61 -10.24 -23.23
N ASP A 111 -10.48 -11.13 -24.21
CA ASP A 111 -9.78 -12.42 -24.08
C ASP A 111 -8.26 -12.32 -24.23
N ASP A 112 -7.71 -11.13 -24.49
CA ASP A 112 -6.26 -10.96 -24.57
C ASP A 112 -5.63 -11.31 -23.21
N PRO A 113 -4.67 -12.24 -23.12
CA PRO A 113 -4.13 -12.66 -21.83
C PRO A 113 -3.17 -11.63 -21.18
N ILE A 114 -2.78 -10.59 -21.91
CA ILE A 114 -1.70 -9.66 -21.54
C ILE A 114 -2.19 -8.20 -21.53
N PHE A 115 -2.81 -7.74 -22.62
CA PHE A 115 -3.08 -6.33 -22.85
C PHE A 115 -4.48 -5.89 -22.43
N GLY A 116 -4.54 -4.75 -21.75
CA GLY A 116 -5.76 -4.02 -21.44
C GLY A 116 -5.61 -2.54 -21.79
N PHE A 117 -6.59 -1.73 -21.40
CA PHE A 117 -6.60 -0.29 -21.60
C PHE A 117 -6.53 0.42 -20.26
N ARG A 118 -5.75 1.50 -20.17
CA ARG A 118 -5.67 2.29 -18.92
C ARG A 118 -7.04 2.87 -18.58
N PHE A 119 -7.54 2.57 -17.38
CA PHE A 119 -8.81 3.09 -16.90
C PHE A 119 -8.78 4.63 -16.90
N PRO A 120 -9.71 5.29 -17.61
CA PRO A 120 -9.72 6.75 -17.71
C PRO A 120 -10.39 7.42 -16.52
N GLY A 121 -11.22 6.70 -15.77
CA GLY A 121 -12.00 7.23 -14.65
C GLY A 121 -11.22 7.40 -13.34
N GLU A 122 -11.95 7.71 -12.29
CA GLU A 122 -11.44 7.98 -10.96
C GLU A 122 -11.79 6.86 -9.97
N LEU A 123 -11.07 6.79 -8.85
CA LEU A 123 -11.40 5.80 -7.80
C LEU A 123 -12.84 5.98 -7.29
N ALA A 124 -13.37 7.20 -7.31
CA ALA A 124 -14.77 7.48 -6.95
C ALA A 124 -15.80 6.71 -7.80
N ASP A 125 -15.45 6.34 -9.03
CA ASP A 125 -16.35 5.56 -9.91
C ASP A 125 -16.60 4.15 -9.37
N PHE A 126 -15.80 3.68 -8.42
CA PHE A 126 -15.93 2.36 -7.79
C PHE A 126 -16.96 2.34 -6.65
N PHE A 127 -17.46 3.51 -6.25
CA PHE A 127 -18.31 3.68 -5.07
C PHE A 127 -19.69 4.19 -5.44
N ASP A 128 -20.67 3.88 -4.59
CA ASP A 128 -21.95 4.56 -4.58
C ASP A 128 -21.82 5.88 -3.80
N ARG A 129 -22.18 6.99 -4.46
CA ARG A 129 -22.00 8.33 -3.91
C ARG A 129 -22.91 8.61 -2.70
N ALA A 130 -24.12 8.08 -2.72
CA ALA A 130 -25.06 8.26 -1.62
C ALA A 130 -24.60 7.46 -0.40
N ALA A 131 -24.14 6.23 -0.62
CA ALA A 131 -23.55 5.39 0.42
C ALA A 131 -22.30 6.03 1.05
N LEU A 132 -21.39 6.59 0.23
CA LEU A 132 -20.24 7.34 0.74
C LEU A 132 -20.65 8.52 1.61
N SER A 133 -21.66 9.28 1.17
CA SER A 133 -22.17 10.43 1.91
C SER A 133 -22.84 10.04 3.22
N ALA A 134 -23.32 8.80 3.34
CA ALA A 134 -23.93 8.26 4.55
C ALA A 134 -22.91 7.76 5.60
N LEU A 135 -21.64 7.60 5.24
CA LEU A 135 -20.57 7.24 6.16
C LEU A 135 -20.23 8.44 7.05
N GLN A 136 -20.95 8.63 8.15
CA GLN A 136 -20.82 9.79 9.04
C GLN A 136 -20.19 9.41 10.39
N PRO A 137 -19.40 10.31 11.02
CA PRO A 137 -18.83 10.07 12.33
C PRO A 137 -19.91 9.82 13.40
N ASP A 138 -19.61 8.96 14.37
CA ASP A 138 -20.44 8.77 15.55
C ASP A 138 -20.14 9.86 16.60
N GLY A 139 -21.15 10.66 16.92
CA GLY A 139 -21.03 11.75 17.90
C GLY A 139 -20.82 11.30 19.35
N THR A 140 -21.06 10.02 19.65
CA THR A 140 -20.97 9.42 21.00
C THR A 140 -19.63 8.73 21.27
N ALA A 141 -18.84 8.46 20.22
CA ALA A 141 -17.50 7.89 20.34
C ALA A 141 -16.46 8.97 20.68
N ASP A 142 -15.37 8.54 21.32
CA ASP A 142 -14.26 9.47 21.62
C ASP A 142 -13.49 9.79 20.33
N LEU A 143 -13.36 8.78 19.46
CA LEU A 143 -12.74 8.87 18.14
C LEU A 143 -13.54 8.06 17.12
N SER A 144 -13.94 8.70 16.02
CA SER A 144 -14.48 8.02 14.84
C SER A 144 -13.40 7.85 13.78
N ILE A 145 -13.33 6.68 13.16
CA ILE A 145 -12.39 6.35 12.08
C ILE A 145 -13.13 5.76 10.89
N VAL A 146 -13.05 6.42 9.73
CA VAL A 146 -13.38 5.80 8.45
C VAL A 146 -12.11 5.27 7.80
N TYR A 147 -12.10 4.01 7.36
CA TYR A 147 -10.91 3.34 6.83
C TYR A 147 -11.20 2.53 5.58
N GLY A 148 -10.18 2.30 4.76
CA GLY A 148 -10.29 1.54 3.51
C GLY A 148 -9.68 2.28 2.32
N CYS A 149 -9.43 1.57 1.22
CA CYS A 149 -9.01 2.21 -0.02
C CYS A 149 -10.15 3.10 -0.53
N GLY A 150 -9.92 4.41 -0.67
CA GLY A 150 -10.97 5.37 -1.03
C GLY A 150 -11.72 5.96 0.16
N ALA A 151 -11.32 5.70 1.41
CA ALA A 151 -11.99 6.24 2.60
C ALA A 151 -12.07 7.77 2.62
N ALA A 152 -11.12 8.48 2.02
CA ALA A 152 -11.15 9.94 1.94
C ALA A 152 -12.30 10.48 1.08
N LEU A 153 -12.92 9.65 0.24
CA LEU A 153 -14.11 10.01 -0.53
C LEU A 153 -15.34 10.25 0.34
N ALA A 154 -15.34 9.79 1.60
CA ALA A 154 -16.38 10.11 2.59
C ALA A 154 -16.35 11.59 3.02
N GLY A 155 -15.29 12.34 2.70
CA GLY A 155 -15.26 13.79 2.87
C GLY A 155 -15.12 14.31 4.31
N TRP A 156 -14.60 13.49 5.22
CA TRP A 156 -14.38 13.89 6.62
C TRP A 156 -13.31 14.98 6.73
N GLN A 157 -13.44 15.82 7.76
CA GLN A 157 -12.59 17.01 7.97
C GLN A 157 -11.46 16.79 9.00
N GLY A 158 -11.25 15.53 9.43
CA GLY A 158 -10.23 15.15 10.39
C GLY A 158 -8.86 14.88 9.78
N HIS A 159 -7.97 14.28 10.57
CA HIS A 159 -6.64 13.91 10.09
C HIS A 159 -6.69 12.81 9.04
N LEU A 160 -5.81 12.92 8.04
CA LEU A 160 -5.68 11.93 6.96
C LEU A 160 -4.39 11.11 7.14
N VAL A 161 -4.58 9.83 7.44
CA VAL A 161 -3.53 8.80 7.40
C VAL A 161 -3.65 8.07 6.07
N TYR A 162 -2.53 7.92 5.35
CA TYR A 162 -2.47 7.17 4.11
C TYR A 162 -1.56 5.95 4.26
N VAL A 163 -2.11 4.74 4.11
CA VAL A 163 -1.36 3.48 4.17
C VAL A 163 -0.92 3.07 2.77
N ASP A 164 0.38 3.07 2.52
CA ASP A 164 0.96 2.71 1.22
C ASP A 164 1.51 1.28 1.25
N VAL A 165 1.40 0.59 0.11
CA VAL A 165 1.95 -0.76 -0.07
C VAL A 165 2.62 -0.82 -1.44
N PRO A 166 3.90 -1.23 -1.51
CA PRO A 166 4.60 -1.39 -2.78
C PRO A 166 3.91 -2.37 -3.73
N LYS A 167 3.90 -2.08 -5.04
CA LYS A 167 3.16 -2.90 -6.02
C LYS A 167 3.65 -4.34 -6.12
N ASN A 168 4.94 -4.58 -5.88
CA ASN A 168 5.49 -5.93 -5.77
C ASN A 168 4.82 -6.73 -4.65
N GLU A 169 4.63 -6.06 -3.52
CA GLU A 169 4.01 -6.62 -2.34
C GLU A 169 2.53 -6.90 -2.57
N ILE A 170 1.81 -6.01 -3.26
CA ILE A 170 0.42 -6.25 -3.68
C ILE A 170 0.32 -7.54 -4.49
N GLN A 171 1.21 -7.73 -5.48
CA GLN A 171 1.23 -8.95 -6.28
C GLN A 171 1.48 -10.20 -5.42
N PHE A 172 2.38 -10.12 -4.43
CA PHE A 172 2.67 -11.25 -3.53
C PHE A 172 1.48 -11.60 -2.64
N ARG A 173 0.75 -10.58 -2.17
CA ARG A 173 -0.48 -10.74 -1.39
C ARG A 173 -1.61 -11.32 -2.24
N GLN A 174 -1.79 -10.84 -3.46
CA GLN A 174 -2.76 -11.38 -4.43
C GLN A 174 -2.47 -12.85 -4.74
N ARG A 175 -1.21 -13.23 -4.97
CA ARG A 175 -0.82 -14.63 -5.20
C ARG A 175 -1.05 -15.54 -4.00
N ALA A 176 -1.07 -14.99 -2.79
CA ALA A 176 -1.43 -15.71 -1.58
C ALA A 176 -2.95 -15.76 -1.34
N GLY A 177 -3.74 -15.00 -2.11
CA GLY A 177 -5.17 -14.82 -1.87
C GLY A 177 -5.51 -13.98 -0.64
N SER A 178 -4.53 -13.27 -0.07
CA SER A 178 -4.72 -12.46 1.16
C SER A 178 -5.36 -11.10 0.90
N VAL A 179 -5.40 -10.67 -0.36
CA VAL A 179 -6.08 -9.46 -0.83
C VAL A 179 -6.72 -9.73 -2.20
N THR A 180 -7.75 -8.96 -2.53
CA THR A 180 -8.43 -8.98 -3.84
C THR A 180 -8.08 -7.74 -4.66
N CYS A 181 -8.44 -7.74 -5.94
CA CYS A 181 -8.57 -6.48 -6.68
C CYS A 181 -9.73 -5.67 -6.09
N LEU A 182 -9.70 -4.34 -6.23
CA LEU A 182 -10.66 -3.45 -5.58
C LEU A 182 -12.11 -3.82 -5.92
N GLY A 183 -12.89 -4.19 -4.90
CA GLY A 183 -14.30 -4.57 -5.01
C GLY A 183 -14.56 -5.90 -5.71
N ALA A 184 -13.53 -6.70 -6.00
CA ALA A 184 -13.72 -8.07 -6.47
C ALA A 184 -14.21 -8.97 -5.32
N ALA A 185 -15.17 -9.86 -5.63
CA ALA A 185 -15.80 -10.75 -4.64
C ALA A 185 -14.83 -11.79 -4.04
N GLN A 186 -13.85 -12.24 -4.83
CA GLN A 186 -12.83 -13.19 -4.43
C GLN A 186 -11.48 -12.86 -5.08
N PRO A 187 -10.37 -13.43 -4.59
CA PRO A 187 -9.08 -13.34 -5.28
C PRO A 187 -9.19 -13.85 -6.72
N LEU A 188 -8.55 -13.14 -7.64
CA LEU A 188 -8.41 -13.57 -9.03
C LEU A 188 -7.12 -14.38 -9.19
N ASP A 189 -7.04 -15.18 -10.25
CA ASP A 189 -5.79 -15.81 -10.65
C ASP A 189 -4.68 -14.77 -10.85
N PRO A 190 -3.40 -15.11 -10.60
CA PRO A 190 -2.31 -14.13 -10.57
C PRO A 190 -2.19 -13.25 -11.82
N LYS A 191 -2.40 -13.81 -13.01
CA LYS A 191 -2.29 -13.07 -14.28
C LYS A 191 -3.45 -12.07 -14.45
N PRO A 192 -4.73 -12.49 -14.37
CA PRO A 192 -5.85 -11.55 -14.35
C PRO A 192 -5.77 -10.49 -13.24
N ALA A 193 -5.35 -10.88 -12.03
CA ALA A 193 -5.18 -9.96 -10.90
C ALA A 193 -4.17 -8.86 -11.23
N TYR A 194 -3.00 -9.25 -11.75
CA TYR A 194 -1.96 -8.31 -12.16
C TYR A 194 -2.46 -7.40 -13.30
N LYS A 195 -3.11 -7.97 -14.32
CA LYS A 195 -3.66 -7.22 -15.45
C LYS A 195 -4.66 -6.15 -15.01
N ARG A 196 -5.66 -6.54 -14.20
CA ARG A 196 -6.64 -5.60 -13.62
C ARG A 196 -5.94 -4.54 -12.78
N SER A 197 -5.01 -4.95 -11.93
CA SER A 197 -4.27 -4.01 -11.08
C SER A 197 -3.50 -2.97 -11.90
N TYR A 198 -2.74 -3.41 -12.90
CA TYR A 198 -1.88 -2.58 -13.72
C TYR A 198 -2.67 -1.57 -14.58
N PHE A 199 -3.72 -2.03 -15.25
CA PHE A 199 -4.49 -1.18 -16.17
C PHE A 199 -5.57 -0.37 -15.47
N ILE A 200 -6.05 -0.80 -14.30
CA ILE A 200 -7.25 -0.25 -13.66
C ILE A 200 -6.97 0.20 -12.23
N ASP A 201 -6.83 -0.73 -11.27
CA ASP A 201 -6.86 -0.39 -9.85
C ASP A 201 -5.74 0.57 -9.46
N TRP A 202 -4.51 0.31 -9.90
CA TRP A 202 -3.37 1.18 -9.63
C TRP A 202 -3.48 2.52 -10.35
N VAL A 203 -4.08 2.55 -11.54
CA VAL A 203 -4.31 3.79 -12.28
C VAL A 203 -5.26 4.70 -11.51
N ALA A 204 -6.42 4.16 -11.08
CA ALA A 204 -7.40 4.89 -10.27
C ALA A 204 -6.81 5.30 -8.90
N ALA A 205 -6.13 4.38 -8.21
CA ALA A 205 -5.54 4.65 -6.90
C ALA A 205 -4.41 5.68 -6.96
N ASN A 206 -3.60 5.71 -8.04
CA ASN A 206 -2.56 6.72 -8.21
C ASN A 206 -3.16 8.12 -8.41
N ARG A 207 -4.24 8.27 -9.19
CA ARG A 207 -4.94 9.56 -9.33
C ARG A 207 -5.51 10.03 -8.01
N HIS A 208 -6.16 9.13 -7.27
CA HIS A 208 -6.71 9.40 -5.95
C HIS A 208 -5.63 9.83 -4.95
N LYS A 209 -4.52 9.07 -4.85
CA LYS A 209 -3.37 9.41 -3.99
C LYS A 209 -2.78 10.78 -4.34
N LEU A 210 -2.66 11.10 -5.64
CA LEU A 210 -2.17 12.39 -6.10
C LEU A 210 -3.11 13.54 -5.69
N ALA A 211 -4.43 13.35 -5.82
CA ALA A 211 -5.42 14.33 -5.40
C ALA A 211 -5.39 14.59 -3.87
N LEU A 212 -4.98 13.61 -3.09
CA LEU A 212 -4.85 13.72 -1.63
C LEU A 212 -3.49 14.28 -1.15
N HIS A 213 -2.48 14.35 -2.02
CA HIS A 213 -1.07 14.43 -1.59
C HIS A 213 -0.74 15.56 -0.60
N GLU A 214 -1.36 16.75 -0.76
CA GLU A 214 -1.13 17.90 0.13
C GLU A 214 -1.79 17.71 1.50
N ARG A 215 -2.91 16.99 1.54
CA ARG A 215 -3.74 16.80 2.74
C ARG A 215 -3.29 15.65 3.63
N ILE A 216 -2.42 14.77 3.14
CA ILE A 216 -1.96 13.63 3.94
C ILE A 216 -1.13 14.14 5.13
N ASP A 217 -1.60 13.87 6.35
CA ASP A 217 -0.93 14.19 7.60
C ASP A 217 0.15 13.17 7.93
N TRP A 218 -0.12 11.90 7.64
CA TRP A 218 0.76 10.77 7.93
C TRP A 218 0.77 9.77 6.78
N ILE A 219 1.96 9.37 6.35
CA ILE A 219 2.14 8.26 5.42
C ILE A 219 2.67 7.07 6.21
N VAL A 220 1.98 5.94 6.11
CA VAL A 220 2.34 4.68 6.74
C VAL A 220 2.84 3.72 5.67
N ASP A 221 4.03 3.18 5.85
CA ASP A 221 4.49 2.02 5.10
C ASP A 221 3.83 0.75 5.67
N GLY A 222 2.88 0.21 4.91
CA GLY A 222 2.16 -1.00 5.21
C GLY A 222 2.82 -2.27 4.66
N GLN A 223 4.05 -2.22 4.15
CA GLN A 223 4.75 -3.40 3.61
C GLN A 223 4.90 -4.51 4.66
N ARG A 224 5.15 -4.14 5.92
CA ARG A 224 5.38 -5.01 7.08
C ARG A 224 4.17 -4.94 8.04
N PRO A 225 3.20 -5.88 7.97
CA PRO A 225 1.99 -5.82 8.80
C PRO A 225 2.27 -5.79 10.31
N GLU A 226 3.37 -6.41 10.75
CA GLU A 226 3.74 -6.49 12.17
C GLU A 226 4.67 -5.35 12.63
N GLU A 227 5.32 -4.67 11.70
CA GLU A 227 6.35 -3.64 11.98
C GLU A 227 6.15 -2.45 11.02
N ILE A 228 4.96 -1.82 11.11
CA ILE A 228 4.68 -0.61 10.34
C ILE A 228 5.65 0.51 10.72
N THR A 229 5.97 1.35 9.74
CA THR A 229 6.71 2.59 9.95
C THR A 229 5.95 3.75 9.34
N PHE A 230 6.04 4.93 9.90
CA PHE A 230 5.29 6.08 9.40
C PHE A 230 6.02 7.39 9.65
N ALA A 231 5.66 8.40 8.86
CA ALA A 231 6.21 9.75 8.96
C ALA A 231 5.15 10.79 8.62
N ARG A 232 5.35 12.02 9.10
CA ARG A 232 4.49 13.16 8.74
C ARG A 232 4.52 13.36 7.22
N GLY A 233 3.36 13.60 6.61
CA GLY A 233 3.25 13.85 5.17
C GLY A 233 4.12 15.03 4.72
N GLN A 234 4.24 16.08 5.55
CA GLN A 234 5.13 17.20 5.27
C GLN A 234 6.60 16.79 5.19
N THR A 235 7.06 15.93 6.10
CA THR A 235 8.43 15.39 6.07
C THR A 235 8.68 14.61 4.78
N ILE A 236 7.72 13.77 4.37
CA ILE A 236 7.83 13.00 3.12
C ILE A 236 7.87 13.92 1.92
N ARG A 237 6.98 14.93 1.83
CA ARG A 237 6.97 15.90 0.74
C ARG A 237 8.31 16.65 0.61
N SER A 238 8.86 17.13 1.73
CA SER A 238 10.19 17.78 1.72
C SER A 238 11.33 16.81 1.32
N GLY A 239 11.24 15.53 1.71
CA GLY A 239 12.19 14.50 1.27
C GLY A 239 12.12 14.24 -0.24
N LEU A 240 10.90 14.15 -0.79
CA LEU A 240 10.67 13.99 -2.23
C LEU A 240 11.15 15.21 -3.02
N GLU A 241 10.93 16.43 -2.50
CA GLU A 241 11.45 17.66 -3.09
C GLU A 241 12.99 17.66 -3.12
N ALA A 242 13.65 17.24 -2.03
CA ALA A 242 15.10 17.10 -2.01
C ALA A 242 15.61 16.05 -3.02
N MET A 243 14.91 14.92 -3.16
CA MET A 243 15.24 13.89 -4.17
C MET A 243 15.10 14.40 -5.59
N ALA A 244 14.07 15.21 -5.87
CA ALA A 244 13.81 15.76 -7.20
C ALA A 244 14.90 16.74 -7.67
N HIS A 245 15.60 17.39 -6.73
CA HIS A 245 16.71 18.30 -7.00
C HIS A 245 18.09 17.63 -6.87
N SER A 246 18.15 16.30 -6.86
CA SER A 246 19.39 15.54 -6.70
C SER A 246 19.36 14.26 -7.53
N PHE A 247 20.40 13.44 -7.36
CA PHE A 247 20.46 12.10 -7.92
C PHE A 247 19.94 11.11 -6.89
N PHE A 248 19.04 10.22 -7.33
CA PHE A 248 18.56 9.12 -6.49
C PHE A 248 18.62 7.80 -7.24
N ARG A 249 18.64 6.71 -6.47
CA ARG A 249 18.47 5.35 -6.96
C ARG A 249 17.20 4.78 -6.37
N VAL A 250 16.49 4.01 -7.17
CA VAL A 250 15.32 3.25 -6.73
C VAL A 250 15.75 1.87 -6.29
N ARG A 251 14.98 1.27 -5.38
CA ARG A 251 15.22 -0.10 -4.92
C ARG A 251 15.14 -1.07 -6.12
N PRO A 252 16.22 -1.80 -6.43
CA PRO A 252 16.19 -2.80 -7.50
C PRO A 252 15.25 -3.97 -7.15
N TRP A 253 14.60 -4.50 -8.18
CA TRP A 253 13.89 -5.76 -8.17
C TRP A 253 14.77 -6.86 -8.78
N PHE A 254 14.91 -7.98 -8.08
CA PHE A 254 15.60 -9.17 -8.58
C PHE A 254 14.63 -10.35 -8.73
N GLU A 255 14.55 -10.92 -9.93
CA GLU A 255 13.64 -12.04 -10.23
C GLU A 255 14.38 -13.22 -10.88
N PRO A 256 14.10 -14.47 -10.45
CA PRO A 256 14.53 -15.67 -11.17
C PRO A 256 13.95 -15.72 -12.59
N GLY A 257 14.61 -16.43 -13.50
CA GLY A 257 14.08 -16.63 -14.85
C GLY A 257 14.86 -17.65 -15.68
N PRO A 258 14.34 -18.05 -16.86
CA PRO A 258 14.95 -19.10 -17.68
C PRO A 258 16.40 -18.83 -18.09
N TRP A 259 16.77 -17.56 -18.29
CA TRP A 259 18.11 -17.13 -18.71
C TRP A 259 18.98 -16.64 -17.54
N GLY A 260 18.62 -16.97 -16.31
CA GLY A 260 19.30 -16.49 -15.12
C GLY A 260 20.61 -17.19 -14.79
N GLY A 261 21.48 -16.46 -14.08
CA GLY A 261 22.79 -16.95 -13.66
C GLY A 261 22.97 -16.99 -12.14
N GLN A 262 24.16 -17.39 -11.74
CA GLN A 262 24.57 -17.51 -10.32
C GLN A 262 25.35 -16.30 -9.81
N TRP A 263 25.72 -15.36 -10.68
CA TRP A 263 26.59 -14.24 -10.31
C TRP A 263 25.93 -13.34 -9.25
N ILE A 264 24.69 -12.91 -9.48
CA ILE A 264 23.92 -12.07 -8.55
C ILE A 264 23.76 -12.78 -7.21
N ARG A 265 23.32 -14.04 -7.23
CA ARG A 265 23.12 -14.85 -6.01
C ARG A 265 24.39 -14.90 -5.14
N ARG A 266 25.55 -15.15 -5.76
CA ARG A 266 26.85 -15.21 -5.06
C ARG A 266 27.38 -13.84 -4.59
N ARG A 267 27.03 -12.75 -5.28
CA ARG A 267 27.57 -11.41 -4.99
C ARG A 267 26.68 -10.58 -4.06
N MET A 268 25.40 -10.93 -3.94
CA MET A 268 24.40 -10.21 -3.16
C MET A 268 23.77 -11.16 -2.13
N PRO A 269 24.45 -11.42 -1.00
CA PRO A 269 24.00 -12.36 0.03
C PRO A 269 22.69 -11.93 0.72
N GLN A 270 22.30 -10.66 0.57
CA GLN A 270 21.05 -10.11 1.11
C GLN A 270 19.81 -10.56 0.32
N LEU A 271 20.00 -11.08 -0.90
CA LEU A 271 18.92 -11.63 -1.72
C LEU A 271 18.58 -13.06 -1.27
N ALA A 272 17.38 -13.52 -1.63
CA ALA A 272 16.96 -14.89 -1.40
C ALA A 272 17.95 -15.87 -2.05
N GLN A 273 18.44 -16.83 -1.27
CA GLN A 273 19.45 -17.79 -1.73
C GLN A 273 18.81 -19.13 -2.15
N ASP A 274 17.58 -19.38 -1.72
CA ASP A 274 16.72 -20.52 -2.03
C ASP A 274 15.99 -20.35 -3.38
N VAL A 275 16.67 -19.75 -4.36
CA VAL A 275 16.17 -19.59 -5.73
C VAL A 275 17.13 -20.26 -6.72
N PRO A 276 16.62 -20.80 -7.85
CA PRO A 276 17.46 -21.50 -8.81
C PRO A 276 18.51 -20.58 -9.43
N ASN A 277 18.16 -19.32 -9.71
CA ASN A 277 19.03 -18.31 -10.32
C ASN A 277 18.44 -16.89 -10.13
N TYR A 278 19.13 -15.88 -10.67
CA TYR A 278 18.57 -14.56 -10.95
C TYR A 278 18.78 -14.21 -12.42
N ALA A 279 17.70 -13.85 -13.12
CA ALA A 279 17.72 -13.46 -14.54
C ALA A 279 17.54 -11.96 -14.75
N TRP A 280 16.83 -11.32 -13.82
CA TRP A 280 16.45 -9.92 -13.97
C TRP A 280 16.93 -9.09 -12.79
N SER A 281 17.33 -7.86 -13.09
CA SER A 281 17.63 -6.79 -12.14
C SER A 281 17.08 -5.49 -12.73
N PHE A 282 15.90 -5.07 -12.28
CA PHE A 282 15.28 -3.82 -12.74
C PHE A 282 15.34 -2.77 -11.65
N GLU A 283 15.80 -1.57 -11.97
CA GLU A 283 15.75 -0.45 -11.03
C GLU A 283 14.47 0.37 -11.25
N LEU A 284 14.37 1.08 -12.37
CA LEU A 284 13.29 2.01 -12.64
C LEU A 284 12.25 1.42 -13.61
N ILE A 285 11.10 1.04 -13.08
CA ILE A 285 9.88 0.78 -13.85
C ILE A 285 8.86 1.78 -13.32
N VAL A 286 8.83 2.98 -13.93
CA VAL A 286 8.08 4.15 -13.41
C VAL A 286 6.64 3.81 -13.01
N PRO A 287 5.86 3.02 -13.77
CA PRO A 287 4.51 2.65 -13.37
C PRO A 287 4.42 1.76 -12.12
N GLU A 288 5.52 1.13 -11.68
CA GLU A 288 5.58 0.13 -10.62
C GLU A 288 6.36 0.58 -9.37
N ASN A 289 7.13 1.66 -9.47
CA ASN A 289 7.80 2.23 -8.29
C ASN A 289 6.78 2.84 -7.31
N GLY A 290 7.20 2.94 -6.04
CA GLY A 290 6.42 3.44 -4.92
C GLY A 290 7.33 3.88 -3.76
N LEU A 291 6.74 4.32 -2.66
CA LEU A 291 7.45 4.73 -1.45
C LEU A 291 7.45 3.59 -0.43
N VAL A 292 8.55 3.48 0.31
CA VAL A 292 8.74 2.57 1.46
C VAL A 292 9.44 3.35 2.56
#